data_AF-A0A940SSZ6-F1
#
_entry.id   AF-A0A940SSZ6-F1
#
_cell.length_a   1.000
_cell.length_b   1.000
_cell.length_c   1.000
_cell.angle_alpha   90.00
_cell.angle_beta   90.00
_cell.angle_gamma   90.00
#
_symmetry.space_group_name_H-M   'P 1'
#
loop_
_entity.id
_entity.type
_entity.pdbx_description
1 polymer ?
#
loop_
_entity_poly.entity_id
_entity_poly.type
_entity_poly.pdbx_seq_one_letter_code
_entity_poly.pdbx_strand_id
1 'polypeptide(L)' 'FGIGTFVSNDTEEQALNIVIKLQYVNGRPVAKLSDDIGKAMCRDDAYLDYLKRSVAFRVENAK' A
#
# COMPACT_ATOMS: atom_id res chain seq x y z
N PHE A 1 -6.84 -18.60 8.16
CA PHE A 1 -5.57 -18.44 7.43
C PHE A 1 -5.89 -18.33 5.95
N GLY A 2 -5.33 -17.33 5.24
CA GLY A 2 -5.39 -17.24 3.79
C GLY A 2 -3.98 -17.40 3.23
N ILE A 3 -3.72 -18.46 2.47
CA ILE A 3 -2.39 -18.82 1.97
C ILE A 3 -2.40 -18.73 0.45
N GLY A 4 -1.54 -17.86 -0.11
CA GLY A 4 -1.50 -17.54 -1.54
C GLY A 4 -0.41 -18.30 -2.29
N THR A 5 0.68 -17.62 -2.64
CA THR A 5 1.78 -18.14 -3.47
C THR A 5 2.31 -19.49 -3.02
N PHE A 6 2.39 -19.72 -1.71
CA PHE A 6 2.83 -21.01 -1.13
C PHE A 6 1.91 -22.19 -1.45
N VAL A 7 0.65 -21.98 -1.84
CA VAL A 7 -0.25 -23.07 -2.26
C VAL A 7 -0.35 -23.14 -3.77
N SER A 8 -0.41 -21.99 -4.44
CA SER A 8 -0.70 -21.94 -5.88
C SER A 8 0.53 -21.95 -6.77
N ASN A 9 1.73 -21.73 -6.22
CA ASN A 9 2.98 -21.63 -6.96
C ASN A 9 4.18 -22.09 -6.11
N ASP A 10 4.02 -23.23 -5.42
CA ASP A 10 5.07 -23.92 -4.65
C ASP A 10 5.74 -24.95 -5.54
N THR A 11 6.82 -24.52 -6.19
CA THR A 11 7.61 -25.32 -7.13
C THR A 11 9.09 -25.18 -6.76
N GLU A 12 9.97 -25.89 -7.45
CA GLU A 12 11.42 -25.76 -7.26
C GLU A 12 11.97 -24.41 -7.76
N GLU A 13 11.14 -23.59 -8.41
CA GLU A 13 11.50 -22.28 -8.95
C GLU A 13 11.01 -21.11 -8.09
N GLN A 14 11.79 -20.02 -8.07
CA GLN A 14 11.42 -18.82 -7.32
C GLN A 14 10.18 -18.15 -7.93
N ALA A 15 9.12 -18.04 -7.13
CA ALA A 15 7.92 -17.33 -7.55
C ALA A 15 8.18 -15.84 -7.81
N LEU A 16 7.66 -15.35 -8.94
CA LEU A 16 7.74 -13.94 -9.31
C LEU A 16 6.93 -13.07 -8.35
N ASN A 17 7.58 -12.06 -7.75
CA ASN A 17 6.94 -11.11 -6.84
C ASN A 17 6.42 -9.88 -7.60
N ILE A 18 5.20 -9.97 -8.13
CA ILE A 18 4.56 -8.93 -8.93
C ILE A 18 3.28 -8.40 -8.28
N VAL A 19 3.02 -7.11 -8.50
CA VAL A 19 1.83 -6.42 -8.01
C VAL A 19 1.28 -5.49 -9.07
N ILE A 20 -0.05 -5.37 -9.14
CA ILE A 20 -0.74 -4.30 -9.86
C ILE A 20 -1.44 -3.44 -8.81
N LYS A 21 -1.26 -2.12 -8.88
CA LYS A 21 -1.86 -1.17 -7.95
C LYS A 21 -2.50 0.00 -8.69
N LEU A 22 -3.56 0.51 -8.10
CA LEU A 22 -4.24 1.71 -8.58
C LEU A 22 -3.42 2.95 -8.24
N GLN A 23 -3.17 3.79 -9.24
CA GLN A 23 -2.35 4.99 -9.08
C GLN A 23 -3.19 6.28 -9.07
N TYR A 24 -4.29 6.29 -9.82
CA TYR A 24 -5.16 7.47 -9.98
C TYR A 24 -6.63 7.06 -10.07
N VAL A 25 -7.50 7.92 -9.53
CA VAL A 25 -8.96 7.84 -9.69
C VAL A 25 -9.48 9.24 -9.98
N ASN A 26 -10.28 9.39 -11.05
CA ASN A 26 -10.83 10.69 -11.46
C ASN A 26 -9.75 11.80 -11.60
N GLY A 27 -8.59 11.45 -12.17
CA GLY A 27 -7.47 12.38 -12.36
C GLY A 27 -6.72 12.79 -11.10
N ARG A 28 -7.00 12.17 -9.94
CA ARG A 28 -6.35 12.47 -8.66
C ARG A 28 -5.51 11.30 -8.17
N PRO A 29 -4.36 11.55 -7.51
CA PRO A 29 -3.55 10.49 -6.94
C PRO A 29 -4.31 9.76 -5.83
N VAL A 30 -4.06 8.45 -5.72
CA VAL A 30 -4.47 7.64 -4.58
C VAL A 30 -3.25 6.99 -3.95
N ALA A 31 -3.35 6.63 -2.67
CA ALA A 31 -2.27 6.01 -1.93
C ALA A 31 -2.81 4.93 -0.99
N LYS A 32 -2.01 3.89 -0.78
CA LYS A 32 -2.21 2.94 0.32
C LYS A 32 -1.20 3.27 1.41
N LEU A 33 -1.70 3.63 2.60
CA LEU A 33 -0.89 3.65 3.81
C LEU A 33 -0.90 2.26 4.44
N SER A 34 0.24 1.84 4.98
CA SER A 34 0.40 0.57 5.68
C SER A 34 1.11 0.85 6.99
N ASP A 35 0.87 0.02 8.01
CA ASP A 35 1.58 0.11 9.29
C ASP A 35 3.08 -0.21 9.15
N ASP A 36 3.44 -0.86 8.04
CA ASP A 36 4.80 -1.11 7.62
C ASP A 36 5.27 0.00 6.68
N ILE A 37 6.30 0.74 7.11
CA ILE A 37 6.85 1.92 6.43
C ILE A 37 7.28 1.58 4.99
N GLY A 38 7.76 0.35 4.74
CA GLY A 38 8.21 -0.08 3.42
C GLY A 38 7.09 -0.43 2.44
N LYS A 39 5.83 -0.46 2.88
CA LYS A 39 4.67 -0.85 2.06
C LYS A 39 3.82 0.33 1.59
N ALA A 40 4.19 1.56 1.97
CA ALA A 40 3.56 2.76 1.44
C ALA A 40 3.84 2.88 -0.06
N MET A 41 2.80 3.09 -0.86
CA MET A 41 2.96 3.33 -2.29
C MET A 41 2.09 4.50 -2.75
N CYS A 42 2.77 5.52 -3.28
CA CYS A 42 2.22 6.62 -4.04
C CYS A 42 3.33 7.15 -4.95
N ARG A 43 2.99 7.67 -6.13
CA ARG A 43 3.96 8.33 -7.04
C ARG A 43 4.01 9.85 -6.86
N ASP A 44 3.14 10.38 -6.00
CA ASP A 44 3.02 11.80 -5.69
C ASP A 44 3.40 11.98 -4.22
N ASP A 45 4.63 12.42 -3.98
CA ASP A 45 5.18 12.58 -2.63
C ASP A 45 4.45 13.67 -1.84
N ALA A 46 4.02 14.74 -2.52
CA ALA A 46 3.27 15.83 -1.87
C ALA A 46 1.90 15.35 -1.38
N TYR A 47 1.19 14.55 -2.18
CA TYR A 47 -0.05 13.91 -1.77
C TYR A 47 0.16 12.90 -0.65
N LEU A 48 1.23 12.08 -0.71
CA LEU A 48 1.56 11.12 0.33
C LEU A 48 1.81 11.79 1.69
N ASP A 49 2.58 12.88 1.69
CA ASP A 49 2.89 13.64 2.91
C ASP A 49 1.66 14.36 3.48
N TYR A 50 0.79 14.88 2.61
CA TYR A 50 -0.51 15.40 3.03
C TYR A 50 -1.36 14.31 3.70
N LEU A 51 -1.47 13.14 3.07
CA LEU A 51 -2.31 12.05 3.57
C LEU A 51 -1.78 11.50 4.90
N LYS A 52 -0.46 11.30 5.03
CA LYS A 52 0.18 10.87 6.29
C LYS A 52 -0.14 11.82 7.44
N ARG A 53 0.06 13.13 7.26
CA ARG A 53 -0.25 14.14 8.28
C ARG A 53 -1.73 14.16 8.66
N SER A 54 -2.61 14.05 7.66
CA SER A 54 -4.06 14.06 7.89
C SER A 54 -4.53 12.84 8.70
N VAL A 55 -3.96 11.66 8.41
CA VAL A 55 -4.26 10.43 9.15
C VAL A 55 -3.66 10.46 10.55
N ALA A 56 -2.40 10.89 10.71
CA ALA A 56 -1.75 11.02 12.02
C ALA A 56 -2.55 11.95 12.95
N PHE A 57 -2.92 13.13 12.47
CA PHE A 57 -3.78 14.06 13.20
C PHE A 57 -5.09 13.40 13.64
N ARG A 58 -5.75 12.64 12.75
CA ARG A 58 -7.00 11.94 13.08
C ARG A 58 -6.81 10.91 14.20
N VAL A 59 -5.73 10.13 14.13
CA VAL A 59 -5.43 9.08 15.11
C VAL A 59 -5.12 9.68 16.47
N GLU A 60 -4.31 10.74 16.52
CA GLU A 60 -3.96 11.44 17.78
C GLU A 60 -5.14 12.13 18.45
N ASN A 61 -6.13 12.56 17.67
CA ASN A 61 -7.30 13.30 18.14
C ASN A 61 -8.60 12.48 18.15
N ALA A 62 -8.51 11.17 17.93
CA ALA A 62 -9.63 10.26 18.10
C ALA A 62 -9.86 10.07 19.62
N LYS A 63 -10.99 10.58 20.11
CA LYS A 63 -11.47 10.32 21.48
C LYS A 63 -11.95 8.89 21.64
#